data_AF-A0A7C6ZK75-F1
#
_entry.id   AF-A0A7C6ZK75-F1
#
_cell.length_a   1.000
_cell.length_b   1.000
_cell.length_c   1.000
_cell.angle_alpha   90.00
_cell.angle_beta   90.00
_cell.angle_gamma   90.00
#
_symmetry.space_group_name_H-M   'P 1'
#
loop_
_entity.id
_entity.type
_entity.pdbx_description
1 polymer ?
#
loop_
_entity_poly.entity_id
_entity_poly.type
_entity_poly.pdbx_seq_one_letter_code
_entity_poly.pdbx_strand_id
1 'polypeptide(L)'
;MSPDGVTLNLIIRELQEMLIPGRVERIYQPEKQEIVLNLRSSRKSLQLLISAQAENARLHLTTQEKKNPLTPPLFCTVLRKYLEGSRLTAIQQKGLDRVVNLSFSRIAESGEFQDLVLVVEIMGKHSNIILLDPSNRIIDGIKRYSHTLSRYREVLPGREYVAPPSQKKVHPLDLSEEGFLQLMIEQPFEKSLQEILFHQIEGLSPVLAKEVVLQAGIEPDLKLEYCGEHELRSLWLSLLNFLFPLLNGEKLDPVIVYEGKQPVFYAPYPFTQYQGLSLIHCTSLNEALDMYYQARLELNTFQQSKAHLSALIKHELSRLNKKLLAQEQDAAEAQKAMKYRLQGEMIFAHLHTIEKGAREVTLPNLYEPGSPPIKIILDPSLSAAQNAQRLFHKYNKARDTLKILQKHKKETIAEIRYLSTIQFALEQADSLKEIHEIQAELVEAGYLHSKEKIKDKKKLQKKEAPQIKQITSKDGFTILIGKNNKQNDYLTMRLARDEDYWLHAKESAGAHVVVKSKPGQEVPSSTLEEAAGLAAYFSEARHSSKVPVDCTKRKNVSKPSGARPGFVIYKNYETFYVNPKAPE
;
A
#
# COMPACT_ATOMS: atom_id res chain seq x y z
N MET A 1 -0.16 -3.93 16.52
CA MET A 1 -0.75 -4.61 17.69
C MET A 1 0.36 -4.98 18.64
N SER A 2 0.43 -4.33 19.80
CA SER A 2 1.49 -4.56 20.78
C SER A 2 1.42 -5.95 21.42
N PRO A 3 2.55 -6.54 21.84
CA PRO A 3 2.54 -7.79 22.58
C PRO A 3 1.78 -7.63 23.89
N ASP A 4 1.06 -8.67 24.28
CA ASP A 4 0.41 -8.73 25.59
C ASP A 4 1.41 -9.12 26.68
N GLY A 5 0.96 -9.14 27.94
CA GLY A 5 1.88 -9.34 29.07
C GLY A 5 2.52 -10.72 29.08
N VAL A 6 1.75 -11.76 28.71
CA VAL A 6 2.22 -13.14 28.57
C VAL A 6 3.25 -13.24 27.44
N THR A 7 2.91 -12.76 26.25
CA THR A 7 3.82 -12.79 25.09
C THR A 7 5.08 -11.98 25.37
N LEU A 8 4.95 -10.82 26.04
CA LEU A 8 6.08 -9.99 26.45
C LEU A 8 7.01 -10.72 27.43
N ASN A 9 6.46 -11.50 28.37
CA ASN A 9 7.26 -12.33 29.28
C ASN A 9 8.15 -13.31 28.51
N LEU A 10 7.57 -13.98 27.52
CA LEU A 10 8.28 -14.96 26.68
C LEU A 10 9.35 -14.29 25.82
N ILE A 11 9.04 -13.13 25.23
CA ILE A 11 10.05 -12.33 24.52
C ILE A 11 11.19 -11.95 25.46
N ILE A 12 10.90 -11.52 26.69
CA ILE A 12 11.92 -11.13 27.67
C ILE A 12 12.81 -12.30 28.05
N ARG A 13 12.27 -13.51 28.21
CA ARG A 13 13.09 -14.72 28.45
C ARG A 13 14.10 -14.93 27.33
N GLU A 14 13.66 -14.89 26.06
CA GLU A 14 14.57 -14.97 24.91
C GLU A 14 15.61 -13.84 24.92
N LEU A 15 15.20 -12.61 25.26
CA LEU A 15 16.12 -11.46 25.33
C LEU A 15 17.16 -11.61 26.45
N GLN A 16 16.78 -12.15 27.61
CA GLN A 16 17.69 -12.39 28.73
C GLN A 16 18.80 -13.37 28.32
N GLU A 17 18.43 -14.50 27.72
CA GLU A 17 19.37 -15.52 27.25
C GLU A 17 20.35 -14.98 26.19
N MET A 18 19.86 -14.10 25.31
CA MET A 18 20.64 -13.62 24.17
C MET A 18 21.48 -12.38 24.47
N LEU A 19 20.98 -11.48 25.32
CA LEU A 19 21.58 -10.16 25.55
C LEU A 19 22.34 -10.02 26.87
N ILE A 20 22.19 -10.91 27.85
CA ILE A 20 22.85 -10.77 29.15
C ILE A 20 24.04 -11.73 29.27
N PRO A 21 25.23 -11.25 29.73
CA PRO A 21 25.61 -9.85 29.84
C PRO A 21 25.97 -9.27 28.47
N GLY A 22 25.45 -8.07 28.17
CA GLY A 22 25.61 -7.42 26.86
C GLY A 22 26.22 -6.04 27.01
N ARG A 23 27.20 -5.68 26.18
CA ARG A 23 27.77 -4.32 26.17
C ARG A 23 27.09 -3.48 25.09
N VAL A 24 26.57 -2.30 25.45
CA VAL A 24 26.01 -1.36 24.48
C VAL A 24 27.13 -0.76 23.65
N GLU A 25 27.15 -1.03 22.35
CA GLU A 25 28.14 -0.50 21.40
C GLU A 25 27.72 0.86 20.85
N ARG A 26 26.47 0.95 20.38
CA ARG A 26 25.93 2.14 19.71
C ARG A 26 24.43 2.25 19.95
N ILE A 27 23.94 3.49 19.95
CA ILE A 27 22.51 3.78 20.08
C ILE A 27 22.03 4.62 18.90
N TYR A 28 20.91 4.24 18.33
CA TYR A 28 20.26 4.94 17.23
C TYR A 28 18.80 5.25 17.52
N GLN A 29 18.28 6.27 16.85
CA GLN A 29 16.86 6.63 16.88
C GLN A 29 16.41 6.88 15.43
N PRO A 30 16.06 5.81 14.69
CA PRO A 30 15.67 5.94 13.28
C PRO A 30 14.35 6.69 13.10
N GLU A 31 13.42 6.53 14.05
CA GLU A 31 12.10 7.17 14.03
C GLU A 31 11.85 7.98 15.31
N LYS A 32 10.87 8.89 15.27
CA LYS A 32 10.56 9.79 16.39
C LYS A 32 10.34 9.09 17.74
N GLN A 33 9.79 7.88 17.73
CA GLN A 33 9.44 7.10 18.93
C GLN A 33 10.03 5.68 18.89
N GLU A 34 11.15 5.47 18.19
CA GLU A 34 11.81 4.17 18.07
C GLU A 34 13.29 4.30 18.35
N ILE A 35 13.82 3.47 19.24
CA ILE A 35 15.24 3.37 19.60
C ILE A 35 15.77 2.01 19.19
N VAL A 36 17.00 1.98 18.71
CA VAL A 36 17.74 0.75 18.44
C VAL A 36 19.01 0.77 19.28
N LEU A 37 19.17 -0.22 20.15
CA LEU A 37 20.38 -0.45 20.92
C LEU A 37 21.17 -1.57 20.23
N ASN A 38 22.39 -1.28 19.80
CA ASN A 38 23.30 -2.31 19.32
C ASN A 38 24.09 -2.84 20.52
N LEU A 39 23.89 -4.10 20.86
CA LEU A 39 24.55 -4.77 21.98
C LEU A 39 25.49 -5.86 21.48
N ARG A 40 26.68 -5.93 22.08
CA ARG A 40 27.59 -7.05 21.90
C ARG A 40 27.45 -8.03 23.05
N SER A 41 26.99 -9.23 22.73
CA SER A 41 26.83 -10.36 23.64
C SER A 41 27.42 -11.61 22.99
N SER A 42 28.15 -12.45 23.75
CA SER A 42 28.69 -13.72 23.25
C SER A 42 29.41 -13.64 21.89
N ARG A 43 30.18 -12.56 21.67
CA ARG A 43 30.89 -12.21 20.41
C ARG A 43 30.01 -11.90 19.19
N LYS A 44 28.69 -11.88 19.34
CA LYS A 44 27.72 -11.43 18.31
C LYS A 44 27.28 -9.99 18.60
N SER A 45 27.03 -9.21 17.55
CA SER A 45 26.38 -7.90 17.67
C SER A 45 24.90 -8.10 17.33
N LEU A 46 24.03 -7.77 18.28
CA LEU A 46 22.57 -7.94 18.21
C LEU A 46 21.92 -6.56 18.31
N GLN A 47 20.82 -6.35 17.61
CA GLN A 47 20.09 -5.08 17.63
C GLN A 47 18.77 -5.25 18.37
N LEU A 48 18.64 -4.57 19.51
CA LEU A 48 17.40 -4.51 20.28
C LEU A 48 16.60 -3.28 19.83
N LEU A 49 15.44 -3.51 19.21
CA LEU A 49 14.52 -2.47 18.81
C LEU A 49 13.47 -2.22 19.91
N ILE A 50 13.31 -0.95 20.27
CA ILE A 50 12.34 -0.48 21.26
C ILE A 50 11.46 0.58 20.60
N SER A 51 10.17 0.29 20.44
CA SER A 51 9.22 1.24 19.85
C SER A 51 8.15 1.64 20.86
N ALA A 52 7.90 2.95 20.96
CA ALA A 52 6.82 3.56 21.72
C ALA A 52 5.74 4.19 20.81
N GLN A 53 5.73 3.85 19.51
CA GLN A 53 4.70 4.27 18.57
C GLN A 53 3.33 3.71 18.95
N ALA A 54 2.25 4.50 18.81
CA ALA A 54 0.93 4.13 19.31
C ALA A 54 0.39 2.78 18.77
N GLU A 55 0.61 2.51 17.48
CA GLU A 55 0.07 1.32 16.80
C GLU A 55 1.03 0.11 16.83
N ASN A 56 2.32 0.38 17.02
CA ASN A 56 3.42 -0.57 16.83
C ASN A 56 4.39 -0.62 18.02
N ALA A 57 3.92 -0.28 19.22
CA ALA A 57 4.74 -0.34 20.42
C ALA A 57 5.18 -1.79 20.69
N ARG A 58 6.49 -2.00 20.84
CA ARG A 58 7.11 -3.32 20.91
C ARG A 58 8.55 -3.26 21.42
N LEU A 59 9.05 -4.41 21.84
CA LEU A 59 10.43 -4.66 22.25
C LEU A 59 10.82 -6.01 21.67
N HIS A 60 11.81 -6.09 20.77
CA HIS A 60 12.31 -7.35 20.20
C HIS A 60 13.67 -7.15 19.52
N LEU A 61 14.38 -8.24 19.22
CA LEU A 61 15.55 -8.23 18.35
C LEU A 61 15.13 -8.03 16.90
N THR A 62 15.92 -7.26 16.17
CA THR A 62 15.67 -7.03 14.74
C THR A 62 16.94 -7.24 13.94
N THR A 63 16.75 -7.69 12.71
CA THR A 63 17.79 -7.75 11.67
C THR A 63 17.66 -6.61 10.66
N GLN A 64 16.65 -5.76 10.81
CA GLN A 64 16.32 -4.71 9.85
C GLN A 64 17.21 -3.49 10.02
N GLU A 65 17.81 -3.05 8.92
CA GLU A 65 18.53 -1.79 8.89
C GLU A 65 17.60 -0.64 8.49
N LYS A 66 17.44 0.33 9.38
CA LYS A 66 16.74 1.59 9.09
C LYS A 66 17.71 2.73 8.87
N LYS A 67 17.33 3.65 7.98
CA LYS A 67 18.10 4.89 7.75
C LYS A 67 17.99 5.78 8.97
N ASN A 68 19.13 6.13 9.54
CA ASN A 68 19.21 7.05 10.67
C ASN A 68 19.12 8.51 10.21
N PRO A 69 18.51 9.41 11.01
CA PRO A 69 18.53 10.82 10.73
C PRO A 69 19.97 11.38 10.72
N LEU A 70 20.22 12.39 9.88
CA LEU A 70 21.54 13.01 9.77
C LEU A 70 22.03 13.63 11.08
N THR A 71 21.09 14.14 11.89
CA THR A 71 21.36 14.66 13.23
C THR A 71 20.63 13.80 14.27
N PRO A 72 21.32 13.34 15.33
CA PRO A 72 20.69 12.52 16.35
C PRO A 72 19.69 13.37 17.15
N PRO A 73 18.46 12.90 17.37
CA PRO A 73 17.51 13.58 18.24
C PRO A 73 18.03 13.68 19.68
N LEU A 74 17.50 14.65 20.45
CA LEU A 74 17.97 14.94 21.81
C LEU A 74 17.96 13.71 22.72
N PHE A 75 16.87 12.93 22.73
CA PHE A 75 16.75 11.74 23.57
C PHE A 75 17.81 10.68 23.20
N CYS A 76 18.08 10.46 21.90
CA CYS A 76 19.17 9.61 21.43
C CYS A 76 20.53 10.07 22.01
N THR A 77 20.83 11.37 21.96
CA THR A 77 22.07 11.92 22.51
C THR A 77 22.19 11.71 24.02
N VAL A 78 21.09 11.83 24.76
CA VAL A 78 21.05 11.52 26.20
C VAL A 78 21.34 10.03 26.42
N LEU A 79 20.65 9.13 25.72
CA LEU A 79 20.92 7.70 25.83
C LEU A 79 22.38 7.37 25.51
N ARG A 80 22.97 8.00 24.48
CA ARG A 80 24.40 7.81 24.16
C ARG A 80 25.30 8.20 25.31
N LYS A 81 25.12 9.40 25.87
CA LYS A 81 25.90 9.88 27.01
C LYS A 81 25.85 8.92 28.19
N TYR A 82 24.69 8.34 28.49
CA TYR A 82 24.46 7.54 29.69
C TYR A 82 24.69 6.03 29.48
N LEU A 83 24.31 5.47 28.34
CA LEU A 83 24.27 4.02 28.12
C LEU A 83 25.34 3.49 27.15
N GLU A 84 25.95 4.30 26.27
CA GLU A 84 27.02 3.77 25.40
C GLU A 84 28.22 3.30 26.23
N GLY A 85 28.69 2.09 25.95
CA GLY A 85 29.75 1.43 26.70
C GLY A 85 29.29 0.73 27.99
N SER A 86 28.06 0.96 28.45
CA SER A 86 27.50 0.30 29.64
C SER A 86 27.23 -1.20 29.39
N ARG A 87 27.12 -1.96 30.48
CA ARG A 87 26.74 -3.37 30.46
C ARG A 87 25.29 -3.54 30.87
N LEU A 88 24.48 -4.16 30.02
CA LEU A 88 23.15 -4.65 30.35
C LEU A 88 23.29 -5.84 31.33
N THR A 89 22.76 -5.67 32.53
CA THR A 89 22.87 -6.65 33.63
C THR A 89 21.58 -7.40 33.88
N ALA A 90 20.42 -6.78 33.62
CA ALA A 90 19.11 -7.42 33.79
C ALA A 90 18.08 -6.86 32.79
N ILE A 91 17.13 -7.71 32.41
CA ILE A 91 15.90 -7.33 31.70
C ILE A 91 14.77 -7.91 32.54
N GLN A 92 13.87 -7.09 33.08
CA GLN A 92 12.83 -7.55 34.00
C GLN A 92 11.47 -6.97 33.63
N GLN A 93 10.46 -7.82 33.57
CA GLN A 93 9.07 -7.41 33.53
C GLN A 93 8.56 -7.23 34.96
N LYS A 94 7.72 -6.23 35.21
CA LYS A 94 7.02 -6.11 36.48
C LYS A 94 5.74 -6.97 36.43
N GLY A 95 5.74 -8.13 37.10
CA GLY A 95 4.63 -9.09 36.99
C GLY A 95 4.40 -9.50 35.54
N LEU A 96 3.15 -9.44 35.08
CA LEU A 96 2.77 -9.55 33.67
C LEU A 96 2.24 -8.22 33.10
N ASP A 97 2.54 -7.10 33.75
CA ASP A 97 2.30 -5.78 33.18
C ASP A 97 3.20 -5.54 31.97
N ARG A 98 2.74 -4.67 31.06
CA ARG A 98 3.50 -4.30 29.84
C ARG A 98 4.55 -3.21 30.10
N VAL A 99 5.32 -3.39 31.17
CA VAL A 99 6.41 -2.51 31.60
C VAL A 99 7.67 -3.33 31.77
N VAL A 100 8.73 -2.96 31.05
CA VAL A 100 10.01 -3.66 31.05
C VAL A 100 11.11 -2.74 31.53
N ASN A 101 11.88 -3.21 32.50
CA ASN A 101 13.06 -2.52 33.02
C ASN A 101 14.32 -3.17 32.45
N LEU A 102 15.12 -2.38 31.75
CA LEU A 102 16.45 -2.76 31.28
C LEU A 102 17.47 -2.12 32.22
N SER A 103 18.15 -2.92 33.04
CA SER A 103 19.14 -2.45 34.00
C SER A 103 20.53 -2.45 33.38
N PHE A 104 21.22 -1.33 33.48
CA PHE A 104 22.57 -1.12 32.95
C PHE A 104 23.51 -0.73 34.08
N SER A 105 24.73 -1.26 34.06
CA SER A 105 25.80 -0.83 34.94
C SER A 105 26.93 -0.20 34.12
N ARG A 106 27.42 0.96 34.58
CA ARG A 106 28.53 1.68 33.97
C ARG A 106 29.50 2.19 35.01
N ILE A 107 30.68 2.61 34.56
CA ILE A 107 31.62 3.37 35.36
C ILE A 107 31.36 4.86 35.05
N ALA A 108 31.09 5.65 36.09
CA ALA A 108 30.90 7.10 35.99
C ALA A 108 32.26 7.80 35.76
N GLU A 109 32.23 9.09 35.42
CA GLU A 109 33.46 9.90 35.30
C GLU A 109 34.24 9.99 36.62
N SER A 110 33.54 9.82 37.76
CA SER A 110 34.15 9.72 39.09
C SER A 110 34.89 8.41 39.36
N GLY A 111 34.74 7.40 38.49
CA GLY A 111 35.27 6.05 38.69
C GLY A 111 34.35 5.11 39.48
N GLU A 112 33.23 5.61 40.01
CA GLU A 112 32.26 4.80 40.74
C GLU A 112 31.30 4.04 39.80
N PHE A 113 30.77 2.91 40.28
CA PHE A 113 29.71 2.19 39.57
C PHE A 113 28.40 2.96 39.67
N GLN A 114 27.73 3.12 38.53
CA GLN A 114 26.44 3.75 38.42
C GLN A 114 25.47 2.81 37.71
N ASP A 115 24.39 2.46 38.42
CA ASP A 115 23.30 1.64 37.87
C ASP A 115 22.19 2.54 37.32
N LEU A 116 21.79 2.28 36.08
CA LEU A 116 20.79 3.03 35.35
C LEU A 116 19.69 2.07 34.90
N VAL A 117 18.46 2.57 34.83
CA VAL A 117 17.32 1.75 34.38
C VAL A 117 16.65 2.44 33.20
N LEU A 118 16.53 1.73 32.07
CA LEU A 118 15.71 2.15 30.95
C LEU A 118 14.36 1.42 31.03
N VAL A 119 13.32 2.18 31.35
CA VAL A 119 11.95 1.69 31.45
C VAL A 119 11.25 1.79 30.10
N VAL A 120 10.69 0.69 29.63
CA VAL A 120 9.93 0.58 28.39
C VAL A 120 8.48 0.26 28.73
N GLU A 121 7.58 1.17 28.41
CA GLU A 121 6.15 1.04 28.67
C GLU A 121 5.42 0.80 27.35
N ILE A 122 4.73 -0.33 27.21
CA ILE A 122 4.04 -0.76 25.99
C ILE A 122 2.53 -0.68 26.22
N MET A 123 1.98 0.53 26.14
CA MET A 123 0.59 0.88 26.48
C MET A 123 -0.12 1.59 25.31
N GLY A 124 0.14 1.17 24.07
CA GLY A 124 -0.40 1.77 22.85
C GLY A 124 -0.08 3.27 22.76
N LYS A 125 -1.10 4.13 22.69
CA LYS A 125 -0.93 5.60 22.61
C LYS A 125 -0.11 6.18 23.78
N HIS A 126 -0.16 5.54 24.95
CA HIS A 126 0.54 5.95 26.16
C HIS A 126 1.92 5.31 26.32
N SER A 127 2.38 4.51 25.36
CA SER A 127 3.72 3.91 25.40
C SER A 127 4.82 4.95 25.54
N ASN A 128 5.86 4.63 26.30
CA ASN A 128 6.98 5.53 26.54
C ASN A 128 8.29 4.76 26.74
N ILE A 129 9.41 5.46 26.61
CA ILE A 129 10.76 4.96 26.89
C ILE A 129 11.40 6.01 27.79
N ILE A 130 11.77 5.62 29.02
CA ILE A 130 12.17 6.55 30.08
C ILE A 130 13.48 6.06 30.68
N LEU A 131 14.50 6.90 30.70
CA LEU A 131 15.77 6.61 31.36
C LEU A 131 15.75 7.16 32.78
N LEU A 132 16.12 6.33 33.75
CA LEU A 132 16.15 6.64 35.17
C LEU A 132 17.58 6.59 35.72
N ASP A 133 17.82 7.43 36.73
CA ASP A 133 19.02 7.42 37.55
C ASP A 133 18.94 6.38 38.70
N PRO A 134 20.02 6.15 39.46
CA PRO A 134 20.00 5.21 40.59
C PRO A 134 19.01 5.59 41.71
N SER A 135 18.58 6.85 41.77
CA SER A 135 17.62 7.38 42.75
C SER A 135 16.18 7.34 42.24
N ASN A 136 15.89 6.58 41.18
CA ASN A 136 14.58 6.47 40.55
C ASN A 136 14.03 7.81 40.02
N ARG A 137 14.91 8.75 39.65
CA ARG A 137 14.54 10.02 39.00
C ARG A 137 14.73 9.94 37.50
N ILE A 138 13.82 10.58 36.78
CA ILE A 138 13.80 10.63 35.33
C ILE A 138 14.99 11.47 34.85
N ILE A 139 15.91 10.84 34.11
CA ILE A 139 16.95 11.55 33.37
C ILE A 139 16.31 12.17 32.12
N ASP A 140 15.60 11.37 31.33
CA ASP A 140 14.86 11.83 30.17
C ASP A 140 13.82 10.78 29.72
N GLY A 141 12.88 11.18 28.87
CA GLY A 141 11.92 10.27 28.24
C GLY A 141 11.65 10.63 26.78
N ILE A 142 11.41 9.62 25.94
CA ILE A 142 11.15 9.83 24.50
C ILE A 142 9.87 10.64 24.26
N LYS A 143 8.88 10.52 25.18
CA LYS A 143 7.72 11.41 25.28
C LYS A 143 7.76 12.13 26.62
N ARG A 144 7.90 13.47 26.57
CA ARG A 144 7.85 14.36 27.73
C ARG A 144 6.45 14.95 27.87
N TYR A 145 5.88 14.91 29.07
CA TYR A 145 4.58 15.52 29.34
C TYR A 145 4.44 15.92 30.81
N SER A 146 3.74 17.03 31.05
CA SER A 146 3.43 17.58 32.37
C SER A 146 2.00 17.23 32.81
N HIS A 147 1.62 17.69 34.00
CA HIS A 147 0.30 17.48 34.60
C HIS A 147 -0.87 18.02 33.75
N THR A 148 -0.61 18.93 32.81
CA THR A 148 -1.63 19.42 31.88
C THR A 148 -2.10 18.35 30.90
N LEU A 149 -1.22 17.40 30.56
CA LEU A 149 -1.50 16.30 29.62
C LEU A 149 -1.84 14.98 30.33
N SER A 150 -1.40 14.81 31.58
CA SER A 150 -1.64 13.61 32.38
C SER A 150 -1.85 13.97 33.84
N ARG A 151 -3.07 13.75 34.35
CA ARG A 151 -3.39 14.03 35.76
C ARG A 151 -2.70 13.08 36.74
N TYR A 152 -2.34 11.89 36.29
CA TYR A 152 -1.81 10.83 37.15
C TYR A 152 -0.31 10.97 37.45
N ARG A 153 0.50 11.31 36.43
CA ARG A 153 1.95 11.46 36.55
C ARG A 153 2.53 12.39 35.50
N GLU A 154 3.71 12.92 35.77
CA GLU A 154 4.54 13.67 34.81
C GLU A 154 5.74 12.83 34.35
N VAL A 155 6.20 13.06 33.12
CA VAL A 155 7.46 12.51 32.61
C VAL A 155 8.32 13.69 32.16
N LEU A 156 9.11 14.22 33.10
CA LEU A 156 10.02 15.34 32.90
C LEU A 156 11.36 15.08 33.59
N PRO A 157 12.49 15.54 33.03
CA PRO A 157 13.80 15.43 33.67
C PRO A 157 13.83 15.95 35.11
N GLY A 158 14.47 15.21 36.01
CA GLY A 158 14.64 15.52 37.43
C GLY A 158 13.46 15.14 38.34
N ARG A 159 12.30 14.76 37.77
CA ARG A 159 11.14 14.27 38.55
C ARG A 159 11.33 12.82 38.96
N GLU A 160 10.68 12.42 40.05
CA GLU A 160 10.62 11.02 40.46
C GLU A 160 9.75 10.20 39.48
N TYR A 161 10.18 8.98 39.15
CA TYR A 161 9.42 8.10 38.29
C TYR A 161 8.27 7.42 39.04
N VAL A 162 7.06 7.61 38.51
CA VAL A 162 5.85 6.92 38.95
C VAL A 162 5.42 5.95 37.86
N ALA A 163 5.33 4.66 38.19
CA ALA A 163 4.86 3.63 37.27
C ALA A 163 3.38 3.87 36.87
N PRO A 164 2.92 3.35 35.70
CA PRO A 164 1.52 3.39 35.33
C PRO A 164 0.61 2.81 36.44
N PRO A 165 -0.67 3.23 36.52
CA PRO A 165 -1.58 2.72 37.53
C PRO A 165 -1.76 1.21 37.36
N SER A 166 -1.59 0.45 38.45
CA SER A 166 -1.85 -0.99 38.46
C SER A 166 -3.33 -1.27 38.22
N GLN A 167 -3.61 -2.32 37.44
CA GLN A 167 -4.98 -2.76 37.14
C GLN A 167 -5.58 -3.66 38.23
N LYS A 168 -4.84 -3.95 39.31
CA LYS A 168 -5.25 -4.85 40.41
C LYS A 168 -5.76 -6.23 39.93
N LYS A 169 -5.17 -6.75 38.86
CA LYS A 169 -5.46 -8.09 38.34
C LYS A 169 -4.68 -9.15 39.13
N VAL A 170 -5.18 -10.37 39.11
CA VAL A 170 -4.52 -11.51 39.75
C VAL A 170 -3.50 -12.11 38.80
N HIS A 171 -2.30 -12.40 39.30
CA HIS A 171 -1.28 -13.10 38.54
C HIS A 171 -1.71 -14.56 38.30
N PRO A 172 -1.67 -15.07 37.06
CA PRO A 172 -2.24 -16.39 36.74
C PRO A 172 -1.60 -17.54 37.52
N LEU A 173 -0.29 -17.50 37.76
CA LEU A 173 0.42 -18.56 38.48
C LEU A 173 0.16 -18.55 40.00
N ASP A 174 -0.49 -17.52 40.51
CA ASP A 174 -0.80 -17.37 41.95
C ASP A 174 -2.21 -17.89 42.28
N LEU A 175 -2.98 -18.31 41.26
CA LEU A 175 -4.35 -18.83 41.43
C LEU A 175 -4.34 -20.31 41.82
N SER A 176 -5.22 -20.68 42.75
CA SER A 176 -5.67 -22.07 42.95
C SER A 176 -6.98 -22.34 42.22
N GLU A 177 -7.41 -23.60 42.11
CA GLU A 177 -8.70 -23.95 41.52
C GLU A 177 -9.85 -23.26 42.26
N GLU A 178 -9.86 -23.34 43.59
CA GLU A 178 -10.89 -22.72 44.42
C GLU A 178 -10.88 -21.19 44.28
N GLY A 179 -9.68 -20.60 44.28
CA GLY A 179 -9.50 -19.15 44.10
C GLY A 179 -9.99 -18.67 42.73
N PHE A 180 -9.74 -19.45 41.68
CA PHE A 180 -10.22 -19.15 40.33
C PHE A 180 -11.76 -19.23 40.26
N LEU A 181 -12.37 -20.29 40.80
CA LEU A 181 -13.82 -20.46 40.81
C LEU A 181 -14.50 -19.31 41.57
N GLN A 182 -13.96 -18.94 42.74
CA GLN A 182 -14.46 -17.80 43.50
C GLN A 182 -14.37 -16.50 42.70
N LEU A 183 -13.22 -16.24 42.08
CA LEU A 183 -13.00 -15.05 41.25
C LEU A 183 -14.00 -14.96 40.09
N MET A 184 -14.36 -16.09 39.47
CA MET A 184 -15.36 -16.16 38.40
C MET A 184 -16.77 -15.87 38.90
N ILE A 185 -17.19 -16.47 40.03
CA ILE A 185 -18.54 -16.33 40.60
C ILE A 185 -18.81 -14.89 41.09
N GLU A 186 -17.78 -14.17 41.53
CA GLU A 186 -17.89 -12.77 41.96
C GLU A 186 -18.13 -11.78 40.79
N GLN A 187 -18.09 -12.24 39.53
CA GLN A 187 -18.28 -11.38 38.36
C GLN A 187 -19.75 -11.24 37.95
N PRO A 188 -20.10 -10.15 37.23
CA PRO A 188 -21.44 -10.01 36.65
C PRO A 188 -21.77 -11.14 35.66
N PHE A 189 -22.91 -11.80 35.86
CA PHE A 189 -23.37 -12.95 35.06
C PHE A 189 -23.57 -12.67 33.56
N GLU A 190 -23.82 -11.40 33.20
CA GLU A 190 -24.04 -10.98 31.82
C GLU A 190 -22.76 -10.97 30.96
N LYS A 191 -21.58 -11.00 31.58
CA LYS A 191 -20.30 -10.92 30.89
C LYS A 191 -19.90 -12.26 30.29
N SER A 192 -19.21 -12.21 29.16
CA SER A 192 -18.62 -13.40 28.53
C SER A 192 -17.40 -13.88 29.31
N LEU A 193 -17.11 -15.19 29.23
CA LEU A 193 -15.93 -15.77 29.88
C LEU A 193 -14.62 -15.10 29.44
N GLN A 194 -14.47 -14.81 28.13
CA GLN A 194 -13.28 -14.15 27.59
C GLN A 194 -13.09 -12.73 28.15
N GLU A 195 -14.17 -11.97 28.34
CA GLU A 195 -14.11 -10.63 28.93
C GLU A 195 -13.73 -10.70 30.41
N ILE A 196 -14.28 -11.65 31.15
CA ILE A 196 -13.94 -11.88 32.55
C ILE A 196 -12.45 -12.19 32.69
N LEU A 197 -11.94 -13.16 31.94
CA LEU A 197 -10.52 -13.53 31.97
C LEU A 197 -9.62 -12.33 31.61
N PHE A 198 -9.97 -11.59 30.56
CA PHE A 198 -9.24 -10.39 30.16
C PHE A 198 -9.21 -9.33 31.28
N HIS A 199 -10.30 -9.14 32.01
CA HIS A 199 -10.39 -8.13 33.06
C HIS A 199 -9.80 -8.55 34.41
N GLN A 200 -9.78 -9.84 34.72
CA GLN A 200 -9.36 -10.34 36.04
C GLN A 200 -7.95 -10.91 36.09
N ILE A 201 -7.45 -11.49 34.99
CA ILE A 201 -6.14 -12.15 34.94
C ILE A 201 -5.10 -11.21 34.31
N GLU A 202 -3.97 -11.06 34.99
CA GLU A 202 -2.86 -10.23 34.51
C GLU A 202 -2.25 -10.78 33.22
N GLY A 203 -1.82 -9.88 32.33
CA GLY A 203 -1.10 -10.24 31.11
C GLY A 203 -1.91 -10.77 29.94
N LEU A 204 -3.18 -11.17 30.14
CA LEU A 204 -4.04 -11.64 29.05
C LEU A 204 -4.49 -10.49 28.14
N SER A 205 -4.36 -10.69 26.82
CA SER A 205 -5.07 -9.90 25.81
C SER A 205 -6.46 -10.49 25.53
N PRO A 206 -7.36 -9.74 24.87
CA PRO A 206 -8.62 -10.30 24.39
C PRO A 206 -8.42 -11.53 23.48
N VAL A 207 -7.36 -11.53 22.66
CA VAL A 207 -7.03 -12.64 21.76
C VAL A 207 -6.58 -13.88 22.54
N LEU A 208 -5.72 -13.71 23.55
CA LEU A 208 -5.27 -14.82 24.38
C LEU A 208 -6.38 -15.33 25.32
N ALA A 209 -7.21 -14.44 25.87
CA ALA A 209 -8.36 -14.83 26.67
C ALA A 209 -9.36 -15.66 25.86
N LYS A 210 -9.66 -15.24 24.62
CA LYS A 210 -10.45 -16.01 23.67
C LYS A 210 -9.83 -17.38 23.38
N GLU A 211 -8.51 -17.44 23.20
CA GLU A 211 -7.80 -18.70 22.99
C GLU A 211 -7.95 -19.65 24.18
N VAL A 212 -7.80 -19.15 25.41
CA VAL A 212 -7.98 -19.96 26.63
C VAL A 212 -9.38 -20.56 26.68
N VAL A 213 -10.43 -19.80 26.34
CA VAL A 213 -11.82 -20.32 26.31
C VAL A 213 -11.99 -21.38 25.21
N LEU A 214 -11.41 -21.17 24.02
CA LEU A 214 -11.46 -22.16 22.93
C LEU A 214 -10.71 -23.45 23.27
N GLN A 215 -9.56 -23.35 23.94
CA GLN A 215 -8.80 -24.51 24.43
C GLN A 215 -9.57 -25.31 25.48
N ALA A 216 -10.52 -24.68 26.18
CA ALA A 216 -11.45 -25.37 27.09
C ALA A 216 -12.61 -26.08 26.35
N GLY A 217 -12.72 -25.92 25.02
CA GLY A 217 -13.83 -26.46 24.24
C GLY A 217 -15.14 -25.67 24.39
N ILE A 218 -15.05 -24.42 24.83
CA ILE A 218 -16.20 -23.55 25.13
C ILE A 218 -16.33 -22.47 24.05
N GLU A 219 -17.56 -22.04 23.75
CA GLU A 219 -17.81 -20.90 22.87
C GLU A 219 -17.31 -19.59 23.53
N PRO A 220 -16.49 -18.77 22.85
CA PRO A 220 -15.89 -17.58 23.45
C PRO A 220 -16.86 -16.55 24.03
N ASP A 221 -18.03 -16.43 23.40
CA ASP A 221 -19.06 -15.46 23.75
C ASP A 221 -20.09 -16.03 24.76
N LEU A 222 -19.87 -17.25 25.26
CA LEU A 222 -20.70 -17.84 26.30
C LEU A 222 -20.64 -16.98 27.56
N LYS A 223 -21.82 -16.55 28.01
CA LYS A 223 -21.98 -15.74 29.21
C LYS A 223 -21.90 -16.60 30.46
N LEU A 224 -21.39 -16.00 31.54
CA LEU A 224 -21.28 -16.67 32.84
C LEU A 224 -22.64 -17.19 33.35
N GLU A 225 -23.76 -16.54 33.02
CA GLU A 225 -25.12 -16.99 33.37
C GLU A 225 -25.47 -18.41 32.88
N TYR A 226 -24.82 -18.89 31.81
CA TYR A 226 -25.04 -20.22 31.22
C TYR A 226 -23.95 -21.22 31.60
N CYS A 227 -23.00 -20.84 32.46
CA CYS A 227 -21.89 -21.68 32.85
C CYS A 227 -22.19 -22.39 34.18
N GLY A 228 -22.10 -23.73 34.17
CA GLY A 228 -22.11 -24.53 35.38
C GLY A 228 -20.70 -24.84 35.89
N GLU A 229 -20.62 -25.74 36.86
CA GLU A 229 -19.36 -26.23 37.41
C GLU A 229 -18.46 -26.86 36.34
N HIS A 230 -19.06 -27.56 35.38
CA HIS A 230 -18.34 -28.24 34.30
C HIS A 230 -17.58 -27.25 33.40
N GLU A 231 -18.22 -26.16 32.95
CA GLU A 231 -17.59 -25.15 32.11
C GLU A 231 -16.47 -24.42 32.85
N LEU A 232 -16.70 -24.04 34.11
CA LEU A 232 -15.69 -23.35 34.92
C LEU A 232 -14.48 -24.24 35.21
N ARG A 233 -14.70 -25.53 35.48
CA ARG A 233 -13.62 -26.51 35.66
C ARG A 233 -12.85 -26.75 34.36
N SER A 234 -13.53 -26.83 33.23
CA SER A 234 -12.89 -26.96 31.92
C SER A 234 -12.01 -25.74 31.60
N LEU A 235 -12.48 -24.55 31.97
CA LEU A 235 -11.72 -23.31 31.83
C LEU A 235 -10.47 -23.29 32.73
N TRP A 236 -10.59 -23.75 33.98
CA TRP A 236 -9.46 -23.93 34.88
C TRP A 236 -8.43 -24.93 34.32
N LEU A 237 -8.88 -26.07 33.80
CA LEU A 237 -8.00 -27.04 33.15
C LEU A 237 -7.30 -26.46 31.91
N SER A 238 -7.95 -25.55 31.17
CA SER A 238 -7.31 -24.82 30.07
C SER A 238 -6.20 -23.90 30.57
N LEU A 239 -6.40 -23.19 31.69
CA LEU A 239 -5.32 -22.41 32.31
C LEU A 239 -4.13 -23.30 32.70
N LEU A 240 -4.40 -24.44 33.34
CA LEU A 240 -3.37 -25.40 33.77
C LEU A 240 -2.62 -26.08 32.62
N ASN A 241 -3.32 -26.51 31.57
CA ASN A 241 -2.74 -27.35 30.52
C ASN A 241 -2.25 -26.54 29.30
N PHE A 242 -2.69 -25.28 29.17
CA PHE A 242 -2.30 -24.41 28.07
C PHE A 242 -1.59 -23.15 28.55
N LEU A 243 -2.24 -22.32 29.38
CA LEU A 243 -1.68 -21.01 29.74
C LEU A 243 -0.41 -21.13 30.60
N PHE A 244 -0.39 -22.00 31.62
CA PHE A 244 0.75 -22.10 32.53
C PHE A 244 1.98 -22.71 31.86
N PRO A 245 1.88 -23.82 31.08
CA PRO A 245 3.01 -24.33 30.30
C PRO A 245 3.51 -23.31 29.27
N LEU A 246 2.59 -22.55 28.66
CA LEU A 246 2.96 -21.45 27.76
C LEU A 246 3.77 -20.38 28.51
N LEU A 247 3.29 -19.89 29.64
CA LEU A 247 3.98 -18.91 30.50
C LEU A 247 5.35 -19.40 30.96
N ASN A 248 5.48 -20.70 31.24
CA ASN A 248 6.75 -21.33 31.62
C ASN A 248 7.70 -21.56 30.45
N GLY A 249 7.29 -21.29 29.21
CA GLY A 249 8.09 -21.49 28.02
C GLY A 249 8.20 -22.96 27.57
N GLU A 250 7.36 -23.85 28.12
CA GLU A 250 7.34 -25.28 27.80
C GLU A 250 6.57 -25.56 26.50
N LYS A 251 5.62 -24.68 26.15
CA LYS A 251 4.74 -24.81 24.99
C LYS A 251 4.95 -23.67 24.00
N LEU A 252 6.11 -23.63 23.36
CA LEU A 252 6.49 -22.61 22.38
C LEU A 252 6.55 -23.19 20.96
N ASP A 253 5.79 -22.59 20.06
CA ASP A 253 5.88 -22.80 18.61
C ASP A 253 5.46 -21.47 17.94
N PRO A 254 6.39 -20.48 17.89
CA PRO A 254 6.07 -19.14 17.43
C PRO A 254 5.59 -19.14 15.98
N VAL A 255 4.46 -18.50 15.72
CA VAL A 255 3.87 -18.44 14.37
C VAL A 255 3.43 -17.04 13.98
N ILE A 256 3.40 -16.80 12.66
CA ILE A 256 2.75 -15.66 12.03
C ILE A 256 1.52 -16.15 11.27
N VAL A 257 0.40 -15.48 11.50
CA VAL A 257 -0.90 -15.80 10.91
C VAL A 257 -1.16 -14.88 9.72
N TYR A 258 -1.43 -15.48 8.56
CA TYR A 258 -1.73 -14.78 7.31
C TYR A 258 -3.14 -15.07 6.81
N GLU A 259 -3.84 -14.01 6.41
CA GLU A 259 -5.07 -14.08 5.61
C GLU A 259 -4.73 -13.63 4.18
N GLY A 260 -4.57 -14.60 3.27
CA GLY A 260 -3.99 -14.35 1.95
C GLY A 260 -2.57 -13.80 2.06
N LYS A 261 -2.36 -12.54 1.63
CA LYS A 261 -1.05 -11.84 1.73
C LYS A 261 -0.93 -10.94 2.96
N GLN A 262 -1.98 -10.82 3.78
CA GLN A 262 -1.99 -9.88 4.89
C GLN A 262 -1.53 -10.57 6.19
N PRO A 263 -0.47 -10.06 6.85
CA PRO A 263 -0.09 -10.55 8.18
C PRO A 263 -1.10 -10.01 9.20
N VAL A 264 -1.90 -10.91 9.78
CA VAL A 264 -3.00 -10.54 10.68
C VAL A 264 -2.53 -10.53 12.13
N PHE A 265 -1.84 -11.59 12.55
CA PHE A 265 -1.43 -11.77 13.94
C PHE A 265 -0.09 -12.52 14.05
N TYR A 266 0.54 -12.45 15.23
CA TYR A 266 1.67 -13.29 15.63
C TYR A 266 1.33 -13.92 16.97
N ALA A 267 1.69 -15.18 17.18
CA ALA A 267 1.36 -15.90 18.40
C ALA A 267 2.58 -16.70 18.90
N PRO A 268 2.73 -16.87 20.22
CA PRO A 268 3.78 -17.73 20.79
C PRO A 268 3.51 -19.23 20.56
N TYR A 269 2.29 -19.57 20.14
CA TYR A 269 1.83 -20.93 19.87
C TYR A 269 0.72 -20.88 18.78
N PRO A 270 0.52 -21.92 17.95
CA PRO A 270 -0.56 -21.99 16.99
C PRO A 270 -1.94 -21.99 17.68
N PHE A 271 -2.61 -20.84 17.65
CA PHE A 271 -3.91 -20.65 18.28
C PHE A 271 -5.05 -21.30 17.46
N THR A 272 -5.94 -21.99 18.15
CA THR A 272 -7.14 -22.64 17.61
C THR A 272 -8.04 -21.65 16.88
N GLN A 273 -8.11 -20.40 17.35
CA GLN A 273 -8.93 -19.36 16.70
C GLN A 273 -8.49 -19.02 15.27
N TYR A 274 -7.30 -19.41 14.84
CA TYR A 274 -6.77 -19.16 13.49
C TYR A 274 -6.72 -20.43 12.64
N GLN A 275 -7.43 -21.49 13.03
CA GLN A 275 -7.58 -22.69 12.21
C GLN A 275 -8.15 -22.33 10.83
N GLY A 276 -7.54 -22.87 9.78
CA GLY A 276 -7.91 -22.60 8.38
C GLY A 276 -7.18 -21.41 7.74
N LEU A 277 -6.44 -20.60 8.51
CA LEU A 277 -5.54 -19.58 7.98
C LEU A 277 -4.14 -20.15 7.69
N SER A 278 -3.35 -19.41 6.92
CA SER A 278 -1.96 -19.79 6.63
C SER A 278 -1.07 -19.43 7.83
N LEU A 279 -0.38 -20.43 8.38
CA LEU A 279 0.55 -20.27 9.49
C LEU A 279 1.99 -20.43 9.00
N ILE A 280 2.85 -19.48 9.35
CA ILE A 280 4.29 -19.56 9.11
C ILE A 280 4.96 -19.77 10.47
N HIS A 281 5.61 -20.91 10.64
CA HIS A 281 6.37 -21.24 11.86
C HIS A 281 7.74 -20.54 11.86
N CYS A 282 8.13 -20.04 13.02
CA CYS A 282 9.38 -19.31 13.26
C CYS A 282 10.22 -20.02 14.33
N THR A 283 11.52 -19.71 14.37
CA THR A 283 12.44 -20.31 15.35
C THR A 283 12.35 -19.67 16.73
N SER A 284 11.90 -18.41 16.80
CA SER A 284 11.78 -17.64 18.05
C SER A 284 10.67 -16.60 17.94
N LEU A 285 10.18 -16.12 19.09
CA LEU A 285 9.23 -15.01 19.14
C LEU A 285 9.85 -13.73 18.60
N ASN A 286 11.14 -13.48 18.89
CA ASN A 286 11.86 -12.34 18.33
C ASN A 286 11.86 -12.34 16.80
N GLU A 287 12.09 -13.50 16.16
CA GLU A 287 12.00 -13.64 14.70
C GLU A 287 10.57 -13.42 14.20
N ALA A 288 9.56 -14.03 14.85
CA ALA A 288 8.16 -13.89 14.48
C ALA A 288 7.70 -12.41 14.51
N LEU A 289 8.12 -11.65 15.54
CA LEU A 289 7.86 -10.21 15.64
C LEU A 289 8.57 -9.42 14.54
N ASP A 290 9.85 -9.70 14.28
CA ASP A 290 10.62 -8.98 13.27
C ASP A 290 9.98 -9.15 11.88
N MET A 291 9.65 -10.39 11.51
CA MET A 291 8.97 -10.72 10.26
C MET A 291 7.55 -10.13 10.18
N TYR A 292 6.74 -10.25 11.25
CA TYR A 292 5.38 -9.73 11.28
C TYR A 292 5.34 -8.21 11.07
N TYR A 293 6.15 -7.47 11.83
CA TYR A 293 6.18 -6.02 11.73
C TYR A 293 6.81 -5.55 10.42
N GLN A 294 7.76 -6.29 9.85
CA GLN A 294 8.29 -6.02 8.51
C GLN A 294 7.19 -6.15 7.45
N ALA A 295 6.52 -7.31 7.40
CA ALA A 295 5.49 -7.58 6.42
C ALA A 295 4.34 -6.55 6.52
N ARG A 296 3.98 -6.16 7.75
CA ARG A 296 2.98 -5.12 8.00
C ARG A 296 3.44 -3.74 7.52
N LEU A 297 4.70 -3.37 7.76
CA LEU A 297 5.26 -2.10 7.29
C LEU A 297 5.31 -2.04 5.75
N GLU A 298 5.75 -3.11 5.11
CA GLU A 298 5.79 -3.24 3.64
C GLU A 298 4.39 -3.13 3.04
N LEU A 299 3.41 -3.84 3.61
CA LEU A 299 2.01 -3.79 3.17
C LEU A 299 1.41 -2.40 3.33
N ASN A 300 1.61 -1.76 4.49
CA ASN A 300 1.12 -0.41 4.73
C ASN A 300 1.74 0.60 3.76
N THR A 301 3.06 0.52 3.53
CA THR A 301 3.77 1.38 2.58
C THR A 301 3.26 1.17 1.16
N PHE A 302 3.00 -0.08 0.80
CA PHE A 302 2.43 -0.45 -0.50
C PHE A 302 1.03 0.15 -0.70
N GLN A 303 0.13 -0.05 0.27
CA GLN A 303 -1.23 0.49 0.22
C GLN A 303 -1.24 2.02 0.19
N GLN A 304 -0.43 2.68 1.01
CA GLN A 304 -0.34 4.14 1.04
C GLN A 304 0.19 4.70 -0.29
N SER A 305 1.25 4.11 -0.85
CA SER A 305 1.83 4.53 -2.12
C SER A 305 0.85 4.31 -3.27
N LYS A 306 0.17 3.16 -3.31
CA LYS A 306 -0.87 2.83 -4.29
C LYS A 306 -2.05 3.80 -4.21
N ALA A 307 -2.53 4.11 -3.00
CA ALA A 307 -3.62 5.07 -2.79
C ALA A 307 -3.22 6.49 -3.22
N HIS A 308 -2.00 6.93 -2.89
CA HIS A 308 -1.51 8.25 -3.27
C HIS A 308 -1.41 8.42 -4.79
N LEU A 309 -0.79 7.45 -5.48
CA LEU A 309 -0.69 7.47 -6.94
C LEU A 309 -2.07 7.36 -7.61
N SER A 310 -2.96 6.52 -7.07
CA SER A 310 -4.32 6.39 -7.60
C SER A 310 -5.10 7.70 -7.50
N ALA A 311 -5.01 8.40 -6.36
CA ALA A 311 -5.64 9.70 -6.18
C ALA A 311 -5.10 10.75 -7.18
N LEU A 312 -3.78 10.76 -7.40
CA LEU A 312 -3.14 11.66 -8.36
C LEU A 312 -3.61 11.38 -9.80
N ILE A 313 -3.61 10.12 -10.22
CA ILE A 313 -4.05 9.73 -11.57
C ILE A 313 -5.53 10.05 -11.77
N LYS A 314 -6.40 9.76 -10.78
CA LYS A 314 -7.82 10.09 -10.84
C LYS A 314 -8.07 11.59 -10.98
N HIS A 315 -7.31 12.41 -10.25
CA HIS A 315 -7.38 13.87 -10.37
C HIS A 315 -7.00 14.34 -11.79
N GLU A 316 -5.90 13.83 -12.33
CA GLU A 316 -5.43 14.16 -13.69
C GLU A 316 -6.41 13.70 -14.78
N LEU A 317 -6.93 12.48 -14.67
CA LEU A 317 -7.96 11.97 -15.58
C LEU A 317 -9.23 12.83 -15.53
N SER A 318 -9.69 13.24 -14.35
CA SER A 318 -10.85 14.14 -14.22
C SER A 318 -10.61 15.49 -14.90
N ARG A 319 -9.41 16.06 -14.75
CA ARG A 319 -9.01 17.30 -15.42
C ARG A 319 -9.03 17.17 -16.95
N LEU A 320 -8.47 16.08 -17.48
CA LEU A 320 -8.43 15.82 -18.92
C LEU A 320 -9.81 15.51 -19.50
N ASN A 321 -10.66 14.77 -18.78
CA ASN A 321 -12.03 14.50 -19.20
C ASN A 321 -12.87 15.78 -19.28
N LYS A 322 -12.71 16.71 -18.33
CA LYS A 322 -13.35 18.04 -18.40
C LYS A 322 -12.84 18.85 -19.60
N LYS A 323 -11.53 18.80 -19.87
CA LYS A 323 -10.93 19.44 -21.06
C LYS A 323 -11.47 18.85 -22.36
N LEU A 324 -11.61 17.52 -22.44
CA LEU A 324 -12.16 16.82 -23.59
C LEU A 324 -13.62 17.23 -23.84
N LEU A 325 -14.45 17.28 -22.80
CA LEU A 325 -15.83 17.70 -22.90
C LEU A 325 -15.96 19.14 -23.43
N ALA A 326 -15.14 20.07 -22.94
CA ALA A 326 -15.11 21.44 -23.45
C ALA A 326 -14.71 21.50 -24.94
N GLN A 327 -13.68 20.74 -25.33
CA GLN A 327 -13.26 20.64 -26.75
C GLN A 327 -14.35 20.04 -27.64
N GLU A 328 -15.16 19.11 -27.13
CA GLU A 328 -16.30 18.54 -27.85
C GLU A 328 -17.43 19.52 -28.04
N GLN A 329 -17.73 20.33 -27.02
CA GLN A 329 -18.72 21.42 -27.11
C GLN A 329 -18.28 22.47 -28.12
N ASP A 330 -17.02 22.93 -28.05
CA ASP A 330 -16.44 23.89 -29.00
C ASP A 330 -16.46 23.34 -30.43
N ALA A 331 -16.14 22.05 -30.61
CA ALA A 331 -16.18 21.41 -31.92
C ALA A 331 -17.60 21.31 -32.46
N ALA A 332 -18.60 21.00 -31.62
CA ALA A 332 -20.01 20.96 -32.02
C ALA A 332 -20.53 22.35 -32.41
N GLU A 333 -20.11 23.41 -31.72
CA GLU A 333 -20.44 24.79 -32.08
C GLU A 333 -19.79 25.19 -33.41
N ALA A 334 -18.51 24.86 -33.62
CA ALA A 334 -17.82 25.08 -34.89
C ALA A 334 -18.47 24.29 -36.05
N GLN A 335 -18.96 23.07 -35.79
CA GLN A 335 -19.70 22.25 -36.77
C GLN A 335 -21.01 22.94 -37.19
N LYS A 336 -21.76 23.53 -36.25
CA LYS A 336 -22.99 24.30 -36.57
C LYS A 336 -22.69 25.51 -37.45
N ALA A 337 -21.51 26.11 -37.34
CA ALA A 337 -21.08 27.23 -38.18
C ALA A 337 -20.76 26.83 -39.64
N MET A 338 -20.70 25.53 -39.96
CA MET A 338 -20.53 25.06 -41.35
C MET A 338 -21.71 25.46 -42.24
N LYS A 339 -22.90 25.70 -41.65
CA LYS A 339 -24.08 26.21 -42.38
C LYS A 339 -23.82 27.57 -43.05
N TYR A 340 -22.88 28.37 -42.55
CA TYR A 340 -22.55 29.67 -43.12
C TYR A 340 -21.93 29.57 -44.52
N ARG A 341 -21.34 28.42 -44.87
CA ARG A 341 -20.88 28.14 -46.23
C ARG A 341 -22.06 28.12 -47.20
N LEU A 342 -23.06 27.30 -46.91
CA LEU A 342 -24.27 27.16 -47.72
C LEU A 342 -24.98 28.52 -47.85
N GLN A 343 -25.12 29.25 -46.75
CA GLN A 343 -25.72 30.59 -46.76
C GLN A 343 -24.91 31.59 -47.61
N GLY A 344 -23.58 31.57 -47.51
CA GLY A 344 -22.69 32.40 -48.33
C GLY A 344 -22.81 32.07 -49.83
N GLU A 345 -22.83 30.79 -50.19
CA GLU A 345 -23.01 30.31 -51.56
C GLU A 345 -24.38 30.73 -52.12
N MET A 346 -25.46 30.60 -51.34
CA MET A 346 -26.81 31.01 -51.77
C MET A 346 -26.91 32.52 -52.03
N ILE A 347 -26.36 33.35 -51.14
CA ILE A 347 -26.33 34.81 -51.33
C ILE A 347 -25.52 35.17 -52.58
N PHE A 348 -24.37 34.51 -52.79
CA PHE A 348 -23.52 34.78 -53.94
C PHE A 348 -24.21 34.42 -55.27
N ALA A 349 -24.95 33.29 -55.30
CA ALA A 349 -25.72 32.88 -56.47
C ALA A 349 -26.88 33.82 -56.81
N HIS A 350 -27.43 34.52 -55.81
CA HIS A 350 -28.62 35.37 -55.94
C HIS A 350 -28.35 36.87 -55.75
N LEU A 351 -27.10 37.32 -55.92
CA LEU A 351 -26.63 38.69 -55.67
C LEU A 351 -27.54 39.79 -56.26
N HIS A 352 -28.11 39.54 -57.45
CA HIS A 352 -28.94 40.48 -58.20
C HIS A 352 -30.39 40.59 -57.69
N THR A 353 -30.85 39.63 -56.88
CA THR A 353 -32.21 39.60 -56.33
C THR A 353 -32.32 40.16 -54.91
N ILE A 354 -31.19 40.46 -54.26
CA ILE A 354 -31.14 40.89 -52.86
C ILE A 354 -31.14 42.41 -52.80
N GLU A 355 -32.18 43.00 -52.21
CA GLU A 355 -32.30 44.44 -52.03
C GLU A 355 -31.28 44.99 -51.02
N LYS A 356 -30.81 46.22 -51.27
CA LYS A 356 -29.84 46.91 -50.42
C LYS A 356 -30.51 47.34 -49.11
N GLY A 357 -29.95 46.90 -47.97
CA GLY A 357 -30.49 47.20 -46.64
C GLY A 357 -31.44 46.13 -46.07
N ALA A 358 -31.65 45.01 -46.77
CA ALA A 358 -32.46 43.90 -46.27
C ALA A 358 -31.88 43.30 -44.97
N ARG A 359 -32.76 42.99 -44.00
CA ARG A 359 -32.40 42.33 -42.73
C ARG A 359 -32.42 40.79 -42.83
N GLU A 360 -33.21 40.26 -43.74
CA GLU A 360 -33.36 38.84 -43.99
C GLU A 360 -33.66 38.59 -45.46
N VAL A 361 -33.22 37.43 -45.97
CA VAL A 361 -33.56 36.95 -47.30
C VAL A 361 -33.91 35.47 -47.24
N THR A 362 -34.91 35.06 -48.02
CA THR A 362 -35.33 33.67 -48.17
C THR A 362 -34.94 33.21 -49.56
N LEU A 363 -33.97 32.30 -49.66
CA LEU A 363 -33.40 31.85 -50.93
C LEU A 363 -33.66 30.36 -51.16
N PRO A 364 -33.94 29.94 -52.40
CA PRO A 364 -34.10 28.52 -52.71
C PRO A 364 -32.75 27.79 -52.52
N ASN A 365 -32.80 26.59 -51.95
CA ASN A 365 -31.61 25.75 -51.80
C ASN A 365 -31.26 25.12 -53.16
N LEU A 366 -30.14 25.54 -53.75
CA LEU A 366 -29.71 25.06 -55.06
C LEU A 366 -29.14 23.63 -55.05
N TYR A 367 -28.82 23.08 -53.88
CA TYR A 367 -28.22 21.75 -53.75
C TYR A 367 -29.24 20.62 -53.51
N GLU A 368 -30.43 20.96 -53.00
CA GLU A 368 -31.53 20.01 -52.76
C GLU A 368 -32.82 20.53 -53.39
N PRO A 369 -33.09 20.20 -54.67
CA PRO A 369 -34.30 20.61 -55.37
C PRO A 369 -35.54 20.06 -54.65
N GLY A 370 -36.45 20.95 -54.24
CA GLY A 370 -37.68 20.60 -53.49
C GLY A 370 -37.60 20.77 -51.97
N SER A 371 -36.43 21.13 -51.43
CA SER A 371 -36.29 21.49 -50.01
C SER A 371 -36.85 22.89 -49.70
N PRO A 372 -37.33 23.15 -48.47
CA PRO A 372 -37.82 24.47 -48.09
C PRO A 372 -36.72 25.53 -48.22
N PRO A 373 -37.07 26.75 -48.68
CA PRO A 373 -36.08 27.80 -48.91
C PRO A 373 -35.41 28.22 -47.60
N ILE A 374 -34.13 28.52 -47.68
CA ILE A 374 -33.28 28.82 -46.52
C ILE A 374 -33.43 30.29 -46.18
N LYS A 375 -33.85 30.56 -44.93
CA LYS A 375 -33.88 31.91 -44.37
C LYS A 375 -32.47 32.32 -43.88
N ILE A 376 -31.96 33.43 -44.39
CA ILE A 376 -30.61 33.94 -44.09
C ILE A 376 -30.70 35.35 -43.52
N ILE A 377 -30.06 35.59 -42.38
CA ILE A 377 -30.01 36.90 -41.72
C ILE A 377 -28.85 37.71 -42.31
N LEU A 378 -29.16 38.92 -42.77
CA LEU A 378 -28.23 39.85 -43.41
C LEU A 378 -27.95 41.05 -42.49
N ASP A 379 -26.79 41.68 -42.68
CA ASP A 379 -26.47 42.97 -42.09
C ASP A 379 -26.93 44.10 -43.02
N PRO A 380 -27.87 44.96 -42.60
CA PRO A 380 -28.36 46.06 -43.43
C PRO A 380 -27.29 47.07 -43.82
N SER A 381 -26.21 47.20 -43.04
CA SER A 381 -25.14 48.16 -43.33
C SER A 381 -24.17 47.67 -44.41
N LEU A 382 -24.27 46.41 -44.84
CA LEU A 382 -23.38 45.76 -45.79
C LEU A 382 -24.09 45.45 -47.11
N SER A 383 -23.36 45.45 -48.22
CA SER A 383 -23.88 44.97 -49.50
C SER A 383 -24.13 43.45 -49.47
N ALA A 384 -24.91 42.92 -50.42
CA ALA A 384 -25.12 41.47 -50.53
C ALA A 384 -23.80 40.69 -50.70
N ALA A 385 -22.86 41.23 -51.50
CA ALA A 385 -21.52 40.66 -51.65
C ALA A 385 -20.69 40.70 -50.35
N GLN A 386 -20.75 41.81 -49.61
CA GLN A 386 -20.07 41.95 -48.31
C GLN A 386 -20.68 41.03 -47.25
N ASN A 387 -22.00 40.83 -47.25
CA ASN A 387 -22.68 39.87 -46.39
C ASN A 387 -22.26 38.43 -46.69
N ALA A 388 -22.18 38.04 -47.97
CA ALA A 388 -21.65 36.74 -48.38
C ALA A 388 -20.19 36.56 -47.92
N GLN A 389 -19.34 37.57 -48.14
CA GLN A 389 -17.94 37.53 -47.73
C GLN A 389 -17.78 37.44 -46.21
N ARG A 390 -18.62 38.13 -45.43
CA ARG A 390 -18.69 38.01 -43.96
C ARG A 390 -19.01 36.58 -43.53
N LEU A 391 -19.98 35.94 -44.18
CA LEU A 391 -20.36 34.55 -43.89
C LEU A 391 -19.23 33.57 -44.27
N PHE A 392 -18.56 33.78 -45.41
CA PHE A 392 -17.37 33.02 -45.79
C PHE A 392 -16.21 33.21 -44.79
N HIS A 393 -15.99 34.42 -44.27
CA HIS A 393 -15.00 34.65 -43.21
C HIS A 393 -15.35 33.90 -41.91
N LYS A 394 -16.63 33.92 -41.50
CA LYS A 394 -17.10 33.13 -40.35
C LYS A 394 -16.89 31.63 -40.56
N TYR A 395 -17.19 31.14 -41.76
CA TYR A 395 -16.96 29.75 -42.15
C TYR A 395 -15.47 29.37 -42.12
N ASN A 396 -14.60 30.17 -42.76
CA ASN A 396 -13.16 29.89 -42.80
C ASN A 396 -12.55 29.84 -41.39
N LYS A 397 -12.93 30.80 -40.52
CA LYS A 397 -12.52 30.81 -39.11
C LYS A 397 -13.00 29.55 -38.39
N ALA A 398 -14.26 29.16 -38.56
CA ALA A 398 -14.81 27.94 -37.94
C ALA A 398 -14.10 26.67 -38.43
N ARG A 399 -13.86 26.54 -39.73
CA ARG A 399 -13.15 25.41 -40.36
C ARG A 399 -11.73 25.27 -39.81
N ASP A 400 -10.98 26.36 -39.73
CA ASP A 400 -9.59 26.33 -39.26
C ASP A 400 -9.53 26.04 -37.75
N THR A 401 -10.47 26.58 -36.98
CA THR A 401 -10.66 26.25 -35.56
C THR A 401 -10.97 24.75 -35.37
N LEU A 402 -11.85 24.19 -36.19
CA LEU A 402 -12.25 22.78 -36.13
C LEU A 402 -11.07 21.84 -36.41
N LYS A 403 -10.19 22.18 -37.37
CA LYS A 403 -8.96 21.42 -37.62
C LYS A 403 -8.02 21.39 -36.41
N ILE A 404 -7.82 22.53 -35.76
CA ILE A 404 -6.96 22.63 -34.56
C ILE A 404 -7.59 21.87 -33.39
N LEU A 405 -8.89 22.05 -33.15
CA LEU A 405 -9.63 21.35 -32.10
C LEU A 405 -9.58 19.83 -32.30
N GLN A 406 -9.73 19.33 -33.54
CA GLN A 406 -9.60 17.91 -33.83
C GLN A 406 -8.21 17.37 -33.49
N LYS A 407 -7.14 18.15 -33.75
CA LYS A 407 -5.77 17.77 -33.37
C LYS A 407 -5.63 17.70 -31.84
N HIS A 408 -6.01 18.75 -31.12
CA HIS A 408 -5.92 18.79 -29.66
C HIS A 408 -6.81 17.75 -28.97
N LYS A 409 -7.96 17.43 -29.57
CA LYS A 409 -8.86 16.36 -29.12
C LYS A 409 -8.15 15.01 -29.21
N LYS A 410 -7.50 14.70 -30.34
CA LYS A 410 -6.72 13.46 -30.51
C LYS A 410 -5.59 13.36 -29.48
N GLU A 411 -4.87 14.46 -29.21
CA GLU A 411 -3.82 14.51 -28.19
C GLU A 411 -4.38 14.26 -26.78
N THR A 412 -5.50 14.90 -26.44
CA THR A 412 -6.16 14.76 -25.13
C THR A 412 -6.69 13.33 -24.94
N ILE A 413 -7.29 12.71 -25.96
CA ILE A 413 -7.73 11.31 -25.92
C ILE A 413 -6.54 10.36 -25.74
N ALA A 414 -5.43 10.60 -26.45
CA ALA A 414 -4.23 9.78 -26.29
C ALA A 414 -3.64 9.89 -24.87
N GLU A 415 -3.70 11.07 -24.27
CA GLU A 415 -3.27 11.32 -22.90
C GLU A 415 -4.18 10.63 -21.86
N ILE A 416 -5.50 10.69 -22.05
CA ILE A 416 -6.47 9.96 -21.22
C ILE A 416 -6.22 8.46 -21.31
N ARG A 417 -6.06 7.92 -22.52
CA ARG A 417 -5.76 6.49 -22.72
C ARG A 417 -4.46 6.10 -22.01
N TYR A 418 -3.42 6.91 -22.11
CA TYR A 418 -2.15 6.65 -21.43
C TYR A 418 -2.29 6.64 -19.90
N LEU A 419 -2.98 7.62 -19.31
CA LEU A 419 -3.19 7.62 -17.84
C LEU A 419 -4.10 6.47 -17.39
N SER A 420 -5.03 6.03 -18.24
CA SER A 420 -5.90 4.88 -17.96
C SER A 420 -5.09 3.56 -17.96
N THR A 421 -4.11 3.39 -18.87
CA THR A 421 -3.19 2.23 -18.81
C THR A 421 -2.36 2.22 -17.54
N ILE A 422 -1.89 3.38 -17.09
CA ILE A 422 -1.17 3.49 -15.81
C ILE A 422 -2.09 3.17 -14.64
N GLN A 423 -3.34 3.67 -14.64
CA GLN A 423 -4.31 3.36 -13.61
C GLN A 423 -4.53 1.85 -13.51
N PHE A 424 -4.74 1.19 -14.65
CA PHE A 424 -4.92 -0.26 -14.69
C PHE A 424 -3.69 -1.02 -14.18
N ALA A 425 -2.48 -0.62 -14.63
CA ALA A 425 -1.23 -1.20 -14.14
C ALA A 425 -1.07 -1.04 -12.62
N LEU A 426 -1.46 0.13 -12.08
CA LEU A 426 -1.45 0.41 -10.65
C LEU A 426 -2.42 -0.47 -9.87
N GLU A 427 -3.62 -0.72 -10.43
CA GLU A 427 -4.62 -1.60 -9.84
C GLU A 427 -4.14 -3.05 -9.79
N GLN A 428 -3.47 -3.53 -10.85
CA GLN A 428 -2.88 -4.88 -10.92
C GLN A 428 -1.54 -5.04 -10.19
N ALA A 429 -0.94 -3.95 -9.72
CA ALA A 429 0.29 -4.03 -8.94
C ALA A 429 0.04 -4.78 -7.64
N ASP A 430 0.95 -5.71 -7.33
CA ASP A 430 0.94 -6.64 -6.19
C ASP A 430 2.17 -6.48 -5.29
N SER A 431 3.15 -5.69 -5.72
CA SER A 431 4.42 -5.51 -5.00
C SER A 431 4.89 -4.06 -4.97
N LEU A 432 5.68 -3.70 -3.96
CA LEU A 432 6.32 -2.39 -3.87
C LEU A 432 7.22 -2.09 -5.07
N LYS A 433 7.87 -3.09 -5.66
CA LYS A 433 8.74 -2.91 -6.83
C LYS A 433 7.94 -2.43 -8.04
N GLU A 434 6.79 -3.04 -8.33
CA GLU A 434 5.90 -2.64 -9.41
C GLU A 434 5.38 -1.20 -9.21
N ILE A 435 5.07 -0.80 -7.97
CA ILE A 435 4.67 0.58 -7.64
C ILE A 435 5.80 1.57 -7.93
N HIS A 436 7.04 1.25 -7.55
CA HIS A 436 8.19 2.11 -7.82
C HIS A 436 8.47 2.24 -9.34
N GLU A 437 8.27 1.18 -10.12
CA GLU A 437 8.38 1.24 -11.59
C GLU A 437 7.36 2.21 -12.19
N ILE A 438 6.10 2.12 -11.73
CA ILE A 438 5.01 3.02 -12.16
C ILE A 438 5.30 4.46 -11.74
N GLN A 439 5.79 4.67 -10.51
CA GLN A 439 6.17 5.99 -10.03
C GLN A 439 7.30 6.59 -10.88
N ALA A 440 8.32 5.80 -11.21
CA ALA A 440 9.40 6.23 -12.09
C ALA A 440 8.91 6.56 -13.51
N GLU A 441 7.88 5.87 -14.01
CA GLU A 441 7.23 6.21 -15.27
C GLU A 441 6.51 7.56 -15.20
N LEU A 442 5.74 7.81 -14.14
CA LEU A 442 5.03 9.08 -13.94
C LEU A 442 5.99 10.28 -13.77
N VAL A 443 7.17 10.06 -13.17
CA VAL A 443 8.23 11.07 -13.09
C VAL A 443 8.83 11.36 -14.46
N GLU A 444 9.14 10.33 -15.25
CA GLU A 444 9.67 10.51 -16.61
C GLU A 444 8.65 11.19 -17.54
N ALA A 445 7.36 10.92 -17.36
CA ALA A 445 6.27 11.56 -18.09
C ALA A 445 5.96 12.99 -17.62
N GLY A 446 6.55 13.46 -16.51
CA GLY A 446 6.40 14.82 -15.99
C GLY A 446 5.18 15.05 -15.10
N TYR A 447 4.42 14.01 -14.73
CA TYR A 447 3.29 14.14 -13.79
C TYR A 447 3.74 14.23 -12.32
N LEU A 448 4.96 13.77 -12.03
CA LEU A 448 5.55 13.84 -10.70
C LEU A 448 6.88 14.57 -10.75
N HIS A 449 7.08 15.49 -9.80
CA HIS A 449 8.38 16.09 -9.57
C HIS A 449 9.16 15.21 -8.59
N SER A 450 10.34 14.72 -9.00
CA SER A 450 11.21 14.00 -8.06
C SER A 450 11.64 14.95 -6.93
N LYS A 451 11.36 14.57 -5.68
CA LYS A 451 11.85 15.29 -4.49
C LYS A 451 13.35 15.13 -4.30
N GLU A 452 14.00 14.21 -5.02
CA GLU A 452 15.45 14.04 -4.97
C GLU A 452 16.15 14.98 -5.95
N LYS A 453 16.63 16.10 -5.41
CA LYS A 453 17.61 16.96 -6.09
C LYS A 453 18.80 16.12 -6.54
N ILE A 454 18.90 15.94 -7.87
CA ILE A 454 20.12 15.92 -8.70
C ILE A 454 21.44 15.86 -7.89
N LYS A 455 21.83 14.69 -7.37
CA LYS A 455 23.23 14.40 -7.03
C LYS A 455 23.73 13.01 -7.45
N ASP A 456 22.87 12.05 -7.77
CA ASP A 456 23.29 10.69 -8.13
C ASP A 456 22.92 10.24 -9.55
N LYS A 457 22.95 11.14 -10.53
CA LYS A 457 22.76 10.76 -11.96
C LYS A 457 23.86 9.84 -12.50
N LYS A 458 24.97 9.62 -11.79
CA LYS A 458 26.09 8.77 -12.25
C LYS A 458 26.15 7.35 -11.65
N LYS A 459 25.36 7.00 -10.63
CA LYS A 459 25.37 5.65 -10.03
C LYS A 459 24.21 4.73 -10.43
N LEU A 460 23.18 5.23 -11.12
CA LEU A 460 22.06 4.42 -11.64
C LEU A 460 22.24 3.90 -13.08
N GLN A 461 23.46 3.87 -13.63
CA GLN A 461 23.73 3.37 -15.00
C GLN A 461 24.01 1.86 -15.08
N LYS A 462 23.32 1.05 -14.29
CA LYS A 462 22.90 -0.28 -14.76
C LYS A 462 21.38 -0.25 -14.79
N LYS A 463 20.82 0.02 -15.97
CA LYS A 463 19.39 -0.25 -16.21
C LYS A 463 19.22 -1.76 -16.09
N GLU A 464 18.89 -2.25 -14.90
CA GLU A 464 18.38 -3.60 -14.76
C GLU A 464 17.20 -3.74 -15.72
N ALA A 465 17.20 -4.84 -16.48
CA ALA A 465 16.09 -5.12 -17.38
C ALA A 465 14.81 -5.26 -16.54
N PRO A 466 13.69 -4.66 -16.96
CA PRO A 466 12.45 -4.76 -16.21
C PRO A 466 12.02 -6.23 -16.13
N GLN A 467 11.58 -6.68 -14.97
CA GLN A 467 11.17 -8.07 -14.78
C GLN A 467 9.83 -8.31 -15.49
N ILE A 468 9.82 -9.22 -16.45
CA ILE A 468 8.63 -9.60 -17.20
C ILE A 468 8.06 -10.88 -16.60
N LYS A 469 6.72 -10.94 -16.44
CA LYS A 469 6.06 -12.16 -15.99
C LYS A 469 6.12 -13.21 -17.10
N GLN A 470 6.64 -14.39 -16.77
CA GLN A 470 6.76 -15.53 -17.68
C GLN A 470 5.84 -16.66 -17.21
N ILE A 471 5.08 -17.23 -18.15
CA ILE A 471 4.19 -18.38 -17.94
C ILE A 471 4.48 -19.40 -19.04
N THR A 472 4.34 -20.68 -18.72
CA THR A 472 4.42 -21.76 -19.71
C THR A 472 2.99 -22.19 -20.04
N SER A 473 2.61 -22.09 -21.32
CA SER A 473 1.32 -22.61 -21.82
C SER A 473 1.21 -24.12 -21.62
N LYS A 474 -0.02 -24.64 -21.73
CA LYS A 474 -0.28 -26.09 -21.67
C LYS A 474 0.50 -26.89 -22.72
N ASP A 475 0.79 -26.27 -23.86
CA ASP A 475 1.53 -26.86 -24.98
C ASP A 475 3.06 -26.67 -24.86
N GLY A 476 3.56 -26.14 -23.73
CA GLY A 476 4.99 -25.97 -23.45
C GLY A 476 5.64 -24.71 -24.03
N PHE A 477 4.87 -23.83 -24.67
CA PHE A 477 5.36 -22.53 -25.15
C PHE A 477 5.49 -21.50 -24.04
N THR A 478 6.48 -20.62 -24.16
CA THR A 478 6.70 -19.52 -23.23
C THR A 478 5.84 -18.30 -23.61
N ILE A 479 4.99 -17.86 -22.68
CA ILE A 479 4.19 -16.64 -22.76
C ILE A 479 4.81 -15.58 -21.83
N LEU A 480 5.05 -14.39 -22.37
CA LEU A 480 5.62 -13.25 -21.68
C LEU A 480 4.59 -12.13 -21.57
N ILE A 481 4.45 -11.52 -20.39
CA ILE A 481 3.41 -10.53 -20.10
C ILE A 481 4.04 -9.28 -19.50
N GLY A 482 3.88 -8.14 -20.17
CA GLY A 482 4.23 -6.82 -19.62
C GLY A 482 3.05 -6.23 -18.85
N LYS A 483 3.22 -5.93 -17.55
CA LYS A 483 2.14 -5.38 -16.71
C LYS A 483 2.06 -3.85 -16.72
N ASN A 484 3.14 -3.17 -17.10
CA ASN A 484 3.21 -1.71 -17.18
C ASN A 484 3.76 -1.26 -18.54
N ASN A 485 3.65 0.04 -18.84
CA ASN A 485 4.00 0.54 -20.18
C ASN A 485 5.52 0.40 -20.47
N LYS A 486 6.39 0.51 -19.47
CA LYS A 486 7.84 0.28 -19.63
C LYS A 486 8.17 -1.18 -19.94
N GLN A 487 7.53 -2.12 -19.24
CA GLN A 487 7.64 -3.55 -19.50
C GLN A 487 7.08 -3.90 -20.88
N ASN A 488 5.95 -3.33 -21.27
CA ASN A 488 5.36 -3.49 -22.61
C ASN A 488 6.32 -3.05 -23.71
N ASP A 489 6.92 -1.85 -23.58
CA ASP A 489 7.91 -1.35 -24.53
C ASP A 489 9.15 -2.25 -24.58
N TYR A 490 9.69 -2.65 -23.43
CA TYR A 490 10.86 -3.54 -23.37
C TYR A 490 10.54 -4.91 -23.99
N LEU A 491 9.38 -5.48 -23.66
CA LEU A 491 8.91 -6.76 -24.17
C LEU A 491 8.76 -6.73 -25.69
N THR A 492 8.00 -5.77 -26.23
CA THR A 492 7.68 -5.73 -27.67
C THR A 492 8.85 -5.24 -28.52
N MET A 493 9.61 -4.24 -28.05
CA MET A 493 10.63 -3.58 -28.87
C MET A 493 12.02 -4.19 -28.72
N ARG A 494 12.38 -4.76 -27.56
CA ARG A 494 13.73 -5.29 -27.29
C ARG A 494 13.78 -6.80 -27.12
N LEU A 495 12.82 -7.39 -26.41
CA LEU A 495 12.88 -8.82 -26.07
C LEU A 495 12.26 -9.72 -27.15
N ALA A 496 11.16 -9.28 -27.78
CA ALA A 496 10.45 -10.04 -28.81
C ALA A 496 11.22 -10.06 -30.14
N ARG A 497 11.21 -11.23 -30.80
CA ARG A 497 11.75 -11.47 -32.15
C ARG A 497 10.65 -11.25 -33.18
N ASP A 498 11.03 -11.06 -34.44
CA ASP A 498 10.10 -10.69 -35.52
C ASP A 498 8.99 -11.72 -35.80
N GLU A 499 9.27 -13.01 -35.58
CA GLU A 499 8.32 -14.11 -35.77
C GLU A 499 7.58 -14.52 -34.49
N ASP A 500 7.81 -13.83 -33.36
CA ASP A 500 7.01 -14.02 -32.14
C ASP A 500 5.59 -13.44 -32.36
N TYR A 501 4.59 -14.02 -31.71
CA TYR A 501 3.22 -13.50 -31.73
C TYR A 501 3.02 -12.47 -30.63
N TRP A 502 2.42 -11.33 -30.97
CA TRP A 502 2.06 -10.25 -30.07
C TRP A 502 0.53 -10.15 -29.99
N LEU A 503 0.01 -10.04 -28.77
CA LEU A 503 -1.41 -9.96 -28.48
C LEU A 503 -1.72 -8.78 -27.56
N HIS A 504 -2.85 -8.10 -27.81
CA HIS A 504 -3.35 -6.99 -26.99
C HIS A 504 -4.87 -6.83 -27.12
N ALA A 505 -5.53 -6.43 -26.04
CA ALA A 505 -6.98 -6.19 -26.03
C ALA A 505 -7.35 -5.03 -26.98
N LYS A 506 -8.35 -5.24 -27.84
CA LYS A 506 -8.73 -4.27 -28.86
C LYS A 506 -9.32 -3.01 -28.22
N GLU A 507 -8.79 -1.85 -28.59
CA GLU A 507 -9.20 -0.50 -28.14
C GLU A 507 -9.22 -0.24 -26.61
N SER A 508 -8.85 -1.23 -25.81
CA SER A 508 -8.78 -1.17 -24.34
C SER A 508 -7.36 -0.83 -23.88
N ALA A 509 -7.21 -0.26 -22.69
CA ALA A 509 -5.93 -0.29 -22.00
C ALA A 509 -5.64 -1.72 -21.51
N GLY A 510 -4.41 -2.21 -21.69
CA GLY A 510 -4.02 -3.54 -21.24
C GLY A 510 -2.54 -3.87 -21.41
N ALA A 511 -2.19 -5.08 -20.99
CA ALA A 511 -0.86 -5.66 -21.11
C ALA A 511 -0.51 -6.04 -22.55
N HIS A 512 0.76 -5.92 -22.91
CA HIS A 512 1.28 -6.59 -24.10
C HIS A 512 1.64 -8.03 -23.72
N VAL A 513 1.09 -8.99 -24.48
CA VAL A 513 1.41 -10.41 -24.32
C VAL A 513 2.20 -10.87 -25.54
N VAL A 514 3.30 -11.58 -25.33
CA VAL A 514 4.13 -12.14 -26.40
C VAL A 514 4.29 -13.63 -26.22
N VAL A 515 3.96 -14.41 -27.24
CA VAL A 515 4.23 -15.85 -27.29
C VAL A 515 5.52 -16.07 -28.06
N LYS A 516 6.50 -16.70 -27.39
CA LYS A 516 7.80 -17.01 -27.98
C LYS A 516 7.69 -18.18 -28.95
N SER A 517 8.05 -17.95 -30.21
CA SER A 517 8.16 -19.00 -31.22
C SER A 517 9.62 -19.33 -31.50
N LYS A 518 9.93 -20.62 -31.69
CA LYS A 518 11.22 -21.02 -32.26
C LYS A 518 11.12 -20.97 -33.79
N PRO A 519 12.23 -20.68 -34.50
CA PRO A 519 12.22 -20.71 -35.96
C PRO A 519 11.72 -22.06 -36.48
N GLY A 520 10.67 -22.06 -37.31
CA GLY A 520 10.07 -23.26 -37.90
C GLY A 520 9.04 -23.99 -37.02
N GLN A 521 8.72 -23.49 -35.82
CA GLN A 521 7.71 -24.06 -34.94
C GLN A 521 6.41 -23.27 -35.05
N GLU A 522 5.35 -23.89 -35.58
CA GLU A 522 4.00 -23.30 -35.53
C GLU A 522 3.47 -23.32 -34.10
N VAL A 523 2.88 -22.20 -33.68
CA VAL A 523 2.25 -22.06 -32.38
C VAL A 523 0.80 -22.56 -32.51
N PRO A 524 0.38 -23.56 -31.73
CA PRO A 524 -0.99 -24.06 -31.75
C PRO A 524 -2.01 -22.95 -31.43
N SER A 525 -3.21 -23.05 -32.01
CA SER A 525 -4.31 -22.11 -31.74
C SER A 525 -4.70 -22.11 -30.25
N SER A 526 -4.60 -23.25 -29.56
CA SER A 526 -4.82 -23.40 -28.12
C SER A 526 -3.92 -22.46 -27.29
N THR A 527 -2.64 -22.38 -27.63
CA THR A 527 -1.69 -21.48 -26.98
C THR A 527 -2.01 -20.01 -27.27
N LEU A 528 -2.42 -19.68 -28.50
CA LEU A 528 -2.82 -18.30 -28.86
C LEU A 528 -4.10 -17.87 -28.14
N GLU A 529 -5.09 -18.77 -28.01
CA GLU A 529 -6.30 -18.53 -27.22
C GLU A 529 -6.01 -18.36 -25.73
N GLU A 530 -5.07 -19.14 -25.18
CA GLU A 530 -4.60 -19.00 -23.79
C GLU A 530 -3.93 -17.63 -23.58
N ALA A 531 -3.02 -17.25 -24.48
CA ALA A 531 -2.36 -15.94 -24.46
C ALA A 531 -3.36 -14.79 -24.64
N ALA A 532 -4.38 -14.96 -25.48
CA ALA A 532 -5.45 -13.99 -25.65
C ALA A 532 -6.29 -13.85 -24.37
N GLY A 533 -6.61 -14.97 -23.71
CA GLY A 533 -7.31 -14.97 -22.42
C GLY A 533 -6.53 -14.24 -21.33
N LEU A 534 -5.20 -14.36 -21.32
CA LEU A 534 -4.30 -13.61 -20.45
C LEU A 534 -4.27 -12.11 -20.80
N ALA A 535 -4.21 -11.76 -22.09
CA ALA A 535 -4.26 -10.36 -22.54
C ALA A 535 -5.59 -9.69 -22.15
N ALA A 536 -6.72 -10.42 -22.27
CA ALA A 536 -8.02 -9.96 -21.82
C ALA A 536 -8.10 -9.81 -20.28
N TYR A 537 -7.51 -10.73 -19.52
CA TYR A 537 -7.45 -10.64 -18.06
C TYR A 537 -6.60 -9.46 -17.58
N PHE A 538 -5.48 -9.17 -18.23
CA PHE A 538 -4.66 -8.00 -17.96
C PHE A 538 -5.09 -6.78 -18.80
N SER A 539 -6.39 -6.56 -18.96
CA SER A 539 -6.97 -5.36 -19.58
C SER A 539 -8.14 -4.80 -18.77
N GLU A 540 -8.57 -3.57 -19.06
CA GLU A 540 -9.79 -2.98 -18.47
C GLU A 540 -11.03 -3.88 -18.64
N ALA A 541 -11.05 -4.71 -19.69
CA ALA A 541 -12.15 -5.62 -19.99
C ALA A 541 -12.14 -6.94 -19.18
N ARG A 542 -11.35 -7.05 -18.10
CA ARG A 542 -11.21 -8.26 -17.26
C ARG A 542 -12.54 -8.84 -16.73
N HIS A 543 -13.55 -8.01 -16.50
CA HIS A 543 -14.87 -8.45 -16.01
C HIS A 543 -15.90 -8.67 -17.13
N SER A 544 -15.51 -8.45 -18.39
CA SER A 544 -16.39 -8.65 -19.54
C SER A 544 -16.29 -10.08 -20.08
N SER A 545 -17.39 -10.59 -20.60
CA SER A 545 -17.41 -11.83 -21.39
C SER A 545 -17.12 -11.53 -22.86
N LYS A 546 -16.38 -12.42 -23.54
CA LYS A 546 -16.04 -12.32 -24.98
C LYS A 546 -15.30 -11.02 -25.35
N VAL A 547 -14.16 -10.78 -24.71
CA VAL A 547 -13.28 -9.65 -24.98
C VAL A 547 -12.58 -9.85 -26.34
N PRO A 548 -12.63 -8.87 -27.26
CA PRO A 548 -11.86 -8.90 -28.50
C PRO A 548 -10.37 -8.64 -28.24
N VAL A 549 -9.52 -9.55 -28.69
CA VAL A 549 -8.06 -9.47 -28.56
C VAL A 549 -7.43 -9.59 -29.94
N ASP A 550 -6.64 -8.59 -30.32
CA ASP A 550 -5.94 -8.59 -31.60
C ASP A 550 -4.59 -9.32 -31.46
N CYS A 551 -4.30 -10.22 -32.39
CA CYS A 551 -3.09 -11.00 -32.47
C CYS A 551 -2.38 -10.72 -33.81
N THR A 552 -1.08 -10.44 -33.78
CA THR A 552 -0.27 -10.32 -34.99
C THR A 552 1.18 -10.72 -34.70
N LYS A 553 1.98 -10.91 -35.75
CA LYS A 553 3.43 -11.09 -35.60
C LYS A 553 4.09 -9.79 -35.16
N ARG A 554 5.10 -9.88 -34.28
CA ARG A 554 5.81 -8.70 -33.76
C ARG A 554 6.37 -7.81 -34.86
N LYS A 555 6.82 -8.36 -36.00
CA LYS A 555 7.30 -7.56 -37.14
C LYS A 555 6.28 -6.56 -37.70
N ASN A 556 4.99 -6.78 -37.46
CA ASN A 556 3.92 -5.89 -37.88
C ASN A 556 3.60 -4.79 -36.84
N VAL A 557 4.29 -4.81 -35.70
CA VAL A 557 4.12 -3.86 -34.59
C VAL A 557 5.25 -2.85 -34.61
N SER A 558 4.91 -1.57 -34.58
CA SER A 558 5.86 -0.46 -34.66
C SER A 558 5.52 0.64 -33.66
N LYS A 559 6.55 1.32 -33.14
CA LYS A 559 6.39 2.47 -32.25
C LYS A 559 6.73 3.76 -33.00
N PRO A 560 5.80 4.74 -33.09
CA PRO A 560 6.11 6.04 -33.69
C PRO A 560 7.17 6.81 -32.90
N SER A 561 8.03 7.53 -33.61
CA SER A 561 9.04 8.39 -32.96
C SER A 561 8.37 9.47 -32.10
N GLY A 562 8.81 9.60 -30.84
CA GLY A 562 8.25 10.55 -29.88
C GLY A 562 6.95 10.10 -29.19
N ALA A 563 6.42 8.91 -29.49
CA ALA A 563 5.25 8.38 -28.78
C ALA A 563 5.58 8.00 -27.32
N ARG A 564 4.59 8.15 -26.43
CA ARG A 564 4.70 7.74 -25.03
C ARG A 564 5.00 6.24 -24.91
N PRO A 565 5.67 5.80 -23.83
CA PRO A 565 5.87 4.38 -23.56
C PRO A 565 4.56 3.58 -23.60
N GLY A 566 4.60 2.36 -24.14
CA GLY A 566 3.45 1.47 -24.29
C GLY A 566 2.61 1.73 -25.55
N PHE A 567 2.76 2.88 -26.23
CA PHE A 567 2.00 3.16 -27.44
C PHE A 567 2.61 2.47 -28.67
N VAL A 568 1.83 1.58 -29.29
CA VAL A 568 2.21 0.83 -30.50
C VAL A 568 1.14 0.94 -31.58
N ILE A 569 1.59 0.90 -32.83
CA ILE A 569 0.74 0.78 -34.03
C ILE A 569 1.02 -0.57 -34.66
N TYR A 570 -0.05 -1.31 -34.99
CA TYR A 570 0.02 -2.64 -35.57
C TYR A 570 -0.86 -2.75 -36.80
N LYS A 571 -0.49 -3.67 -37.71
CA LYS A 571 -1.19 -3.98 -38.96
C LYS A 571 -1.28 -5.50 -39.12
N ASN A 572 -2.15 -5.97 -40.03
CA ASN A 572 -2.30 -7.40 -40.36
C ASN A 572 -2.53 -8.28 -39.11
N TYR A 573 -3.66 -8.07 -38.44
CA TYR A 573 -4.02 -8.76 -37.21
C TYR A 573 -5.26 -9.63 -37.39
N GLU A 574 -5.37 -10.66 -36.56
CA GLU A 574 -6.55 -11.50 -36.38
C GLU A 574 -7.16 -11.20 -35.01
N THR A 575 -8.49 -11.09 -34.93
CA THR A 575 -9.18 -10.80 -33.66
C THR A 575 -9.79 -12.07 -33.08
N PHE A 576 -9.36 -12.43 -31.87
CA PHE A 576 -9.92 -13.53 -31.08
C PHE A 576 -10.96 -12.99 -30.10
N TYR A 577 -12.06 -13.73 -29.91
CA TYR A 577 -13.06 -13.41 -28.88
C TYR A 577 -12.95 -14.41 -27.73
N VAL A 578 -12.40 -13.95 -26.61
CA VAL A 578 -12.02 -14.82 -25.49
C VAL A 578 -12.63 -14.35 -24.17
N ASN A 579 -12.81 -15.28 -23.24
CA ASN A 579 -13.13 -14.92 -21.86
C ASN A 579 -11.81 -14.70 -21.09
N PRO A 580 -11.74 -13.65 -20.25
CA PRO A 580 -10.59 -13.41 -19.38
C PRO A 580 -10.25 -14.64 -18.53
N LYS A 581 -9.00 -15.11 -18.58
CA LYS A 581 -8.51 -16.22 -17.77
C LYS A 581 -7.44 -15.73 -16.81
N ALA A 582 -7.64 -15.98 -15.52
CA ALA A 582 -6.60 -15.73 -14.53
C ALA A 582 -5.38 -16.64 -14.81
N PRO A 583 -4.15 -16.16 -14.58
CA PRO A 583 -2.98 -17.00 -14.67
C PRO A 583 -3.05 -18.08 -13.58
N GLU A 584 -3.11 -19.35 -13.99
CA GLU A 584 -2.98 -20.54 -13.13
C GLU A 584 -1.54 -20.73 -12.64
#